data_AF-B8BVI5-F1
#
_entry.id   AF-B8BVI5-F1
#
_cell.length_a   1.000
_cell.length_b   1.000
_cell.length_c   1.000
_cell.angle_alpha   90.00
_cell.angle_beta   90.00
_cell.angle_gamma   90.00
#
_symmetry.space_group_name_H-M   'P 1'
#
loop_
_entity.id
_entity.type
_entity.pdbx_description
1 polymer ?
#
loop_
_entity_poly.entity_id
_entity_poly.type
_entity_poly.pdbx_seq_one_letter_code
_entity_poly.pdbx_strand_id
1 'polypeptide(L)'
;MVPQRIQFQTCLSASATAATSHPTPASSTNNPYLIDQIHAMQRQESTSYKVSTDYLNTPIHEAASTAPSPTLDNLVNPTDRETLCSWAYNIIDACELERQIAVIAMTYLDRFMASKSHRAQFALLNRRQFQLAFITCLIISLKSRAGMKVESDFVSEVICQQMYQPSEIVDMEKEVLMALDWRLNGPCVHDFVQSFVELVFPSDEKSSRGSSLSVEDIGTVQQYAEIQAESAMTDYLLALQDPSAIAFASLLCAMQSLNVPLCDRYSFIQSVAAVTGLNAADLKVQVICNRLMNVSGDDNSHLSSSLSPTRTSSNYEQQSGKNYRPYVSPVSSNR
;
A
#
# COMPACT_ATOMS: atom_id res chain seq x y z
N MET A 1 -0.20 25.74 0.23
CA MET A 1 1.24 25.76 0.56
C MET A 1 1.52 24.54 1.42
N VAL A 2 1.98 23.44 0.82
CA VAL A 2 2.41 22.24 1.55
C VAL A 2 3.82 22.53 2.09
N PRO A 3 4.15 22.22 3.36
CA PRO A 3 5.50 22.44 3.86
C PRO A 3 6.50 21.55 3.11
N GLN A 4 7.59 22.15 2.65
CA GLN A 4 8.69 21.47 2.00
C GLN A 4 9.36 20.45 2.94
N ARG A 5 9.65 19.26 2.39
CA ARG A 5 10.60 18.23 2.88
C ARG A 5 10.76 18.11 4.40
N ILE A 6 9.98 17.22 4.98
CA ILE A 6 10.23 16.69 6.33
C ILE A 6 11.33 15.62 6.21
N GLN A 7 12.46 15.81 6.91
CA GLN A 7 13.44 14.75 7.13
C GLN A 7 12.91 13.80 8.20
N PHE A 8 12.24 12.72 7.77
CA PHE A 8 11.57 11.74 8.63
C PHE A 8 12.51 10.82 9.43
N GLN A 9 13.81 10.81 9.10
CA GLN A 9 14.70 9.71 9.48
C GLN A 9 15.14 9.69 10.94
N THR A 10 14.91 10.76 11.71
CA THR A 10 15.50 10.91 13.06
C THR A 10 14.50 10.86 14.22
N CYS A 11 13.19 11.00 13.99
CA CYS A 11 12.23 11.22 15.10
C CYS A 11 11.34 10.01 15.42
N LEU A 12 11.08 9.10 14.49
CA LEU A 12 10.16 7.96 14.71
C LEU A 12 10.79 6.81 15.50
N SER A 13 12.13 6.73 15.57
CA SER A 13 12.85 5.71 16.35
C SER A 13 12.67 5.86 17.87
N ALA A 14 12.19 7.02 18.35
CA ALA A 14 12.05 7.30 19.78
C ALA A 14 10.67 6.93 20.37
N SER A 15 9.65 6.66 19.55
CA SER A 15 8.27 6.42 20.05
C SER A 15 7.60 5.13 19.55
N ALA A 16 8.21 4.43 18.58
CA ALA A 16 7.79 3.09 18.23
C ALA A 16 8.36 2.08 19.25
N THR A 17 7.65 1.87 20.36
CA THR A 17 7.86 0.65 21.14
C THR A 17 7.33 -0.52 20.31
N ALA A 18 8.24 -1.14 19.55
CA ALA A 18 7.97 -2.32 18.76
C ALA A 18 7.29 -3.38 19.63
N ALA A 19 6.06 -3.74 19.27
CA ALA A 19 5.42 -4.92 19.80
C ALA A 19 6.31 -6.12 19.50
N THR A 20 6.47 -6.97 20.50
CA THR A 20 7.28 -8.18 20.49
C THR A 20 7.05 -8.96 19.21
N SER A 21 8.12 -9.24 18.47
CA SER A 21 8.10 -10.04 17.25
C SER A 21 7.47 -11.40 17.54
N HIS A 22 6.21 -11.56 17.16
CA HIS A 22 5.67 -12.88 16.96
C HIS A 22 6.40 -13.48 15.76
N PRO A 23 6.98 -14.68 15.88
CA PRO A 23 7.60 -15.34 14.75
C PRO A 23 6.49 -15.55 13.72
N THR A 24 6.64 -14.95 12.54
CA THR A 24 5.85 -15.29 11.35
C THR A 24 5.97 -16.80 11.21
N PRO A 25 4.91 -17.59 11.40
CA PRO A 25 5.00 -18.99 11.08
C PRO A 25 5.20 -19.02 9.56
N ALA A 26 6.34 -19.53 9.13
CA ALA A 26 6.51 -19.98 7.76
C ALA A 26 5.45 -21.07 7.51
N SER A 27 4.26 -20.67 7.10
CA SER A 27 3.14 -21.58 6.87
C SER A 27 3.19 -22.00 5.40
N SER A 28 3.97 -23.06 5.18
CA SER A 28 3.71 -24.00 4.09
C SER A 28 2.34 -24.63 4.33
N THR A 29 1.28 -23.95 3.91
CA THR A 29 -0.10 -24.44 4.04
C THR A 29 -0.90 -23.94 2.86
N ASN A 30 -1.03 -24.79 1.84
CA ASN A 30 -2.02 -24.67 0.79
C ASN A 30 -3.38 -24.37 1.42
N ASN A 31 -3.91 -23.15 1.28
CA ASN A 31 -5.11 -22.71 1.99
C ASN A 31 -6.34 -23.42 1.42
N PRO A 32 -6.95 -24.39 2.15
CA PRO A 32 -8.05 -25.19 1.60
C PRO A 32 -9.34 -24.36 1.41
N TYR A 33 -9.40 -23.14 1.95
CA TYR A 33 -10.53 -22.23 1.86
C TYR A 33 -10.25 -21.06 0.92
N LEU A 34 -9.18 -21.09 0.11
CA LEU A 34 -8.77 -19.98 -0.74
C LEU A 34 -9.89 -19.50 -1.68
N ILE A 35 -10.61 -20.42 -2.31
CA ILE A 35 -11.73 -20.09 -3.20
C ILE A 35 -12.87 -19.41 -2.42
N ASP A 36 -13.24 -19.95 -1.26
CA ASP A 36 -14.28 -19.37 -0.39
C ASP A 36 -13.87 -17.98 0.13
N GLN A 37 -12.58 -17.81 0.45
CA GLN A 37 -12.00 -16.54 0.86
C GLN A 37 -12.08 -15.52 -0.27
N ILE A 38 -11.68 -15.87 -1.49
CA ILE A 38 -11.78 -14.98 -2.67
C ILE A 38 -13.23 -14.56 -2.88
N HIS A 39 -14.19 -15.50 -2.82
CA HIS A 39 -15.60 -15.17 -2.96
C HIS A 39 -16.13 -14.28 -1.82
N ALA A 40 -15.69 -14.50 -0.58
CA ALA A 40 -16.05 -13.65 0.54
C ALA A 40 -15.51 -12.22 0.36
N MET A 41 -14.26 -12.09 -0.11
CA MET A 41 -13.65 -10.80 -0.44
C MET A 41 -14.41 -10.10 -1.58
N GLN A 42 -14.76 -10.79 -2.66
CA GLN A 42 -15.55 -10.22 -3.76
C GLN A 42 -16.96 -9.78 -3.31
N ARG A 43 -17.56 -10.51 -2.36
CA ARG A 43 -18.84 -10.08 -1.77
C ARG A 43 -18.66 -8.82 -0.94
N GLN A 44 -17.58 -8.72 -0.17
CA GLN A 44 -17.29 -7.55 0.66
C GLN A 44 -17.01 -6.29 -0.19
N GLU A 45 -16.18 -6.41 -1.23
CA GLU A 45 -15.85 -5.28 -2.12
C GLU A 45 -17.09 -4.75 -2.85
N SER A 46 -18.02 -5.63 -3.25
CA SER A 46 -19.23 -5.25 -3.99
C SER A 46 -20.37 -4.75 -3.11
N THR A 47 -20.29 -4.95 -1.79
CA THR A 47 -21.36 -4.61 -0.83
C THR A 47 -20.90 -3.56 0.19
N SER A 48 -20.38 -4.00 1.34
CA SER A 48 -20.15 -3.17 2.52
C SER A 48 -18.93 -2.25 2.43
N TYR A 49 -18.01 -2.55 1.51
CA TYR A 49 -16.77 -1.80 1.31
C TYR A 49 -16.76 -1.02 -0.01
N LYS A 50 -17.85 -1.10 -0.79
CA LYS A 50 -17.97 -0.42 -2.08
C LYS A 50 -18.02 1.08 -1.92
N VAL A 51 -17.16 1.80 -2.65
CA VAL A 51 -17.30 3.23 -2.86
C VAL A 51 -18.32 3.44 -3.98
N SER A 52 -19.51 3.95 -3.64
CA SER A 52 -20.65 3.97 -4.56
C SER A 52 -20.77 5.25 -5.40
N THR A 53 -19.88 6.23 -5.19
CA THR A 53 -20.01 7.56 -5.80
C THR A 53 -18.62 8.15 -6.09
N ASP A 54 -18.49 8.80 -7.25
CA ASP A 54 -17.35 9.63 -7.60
C ASP A 54 -17.41 10.96 -6.81
N TYR A 55 -17.04 10.91 -5.54
CA TYR A 55 -17.27 12.00 -4.59
C TYR A 55 -16.50 13.30 -4.88
N LEU A 56 -15.51 13.31 -5.79
CA LEU A 56 -14.78 14.53 -6.19
C LEU A 56 -15.27 15.11 -7.52
N ASN A 57 -15.76 14.29 -8.45
CA ASN A 57 -16.29 14.79 -9.73
C ASN A 57 -17.81 14.87 -9.76
N THR A 58 -18.52 14.34 -8.74
CA THR A 58 -19.97 14.52 -8.67
C THR A 58 -20.26 16.00 -8.40
N PRO A 59 -21.04 16.67 -9.28
CA PRO A 59 -21.36 18.07 -9.09
C PRO A 59 -22.05 18.26 -7.74
N ILE A 60 -21.45 19.08 -6.87
CA ILE A 60 -22.04 19.57 -5.61
C ILE A 60 -23.15 20.58 -5.99
N HIS A 61 -24.16 20.14 -6.74
CA HIS A 61 -25.11 21.03 -7.39
C HIS A 61 -26.44 21.18 -6.66
N GLU A 62 -26.66 20.52 -5.51
CA GLU A 62 -27.96 20.59 -4.83
C GLU A 62 -27.93 21.01 -3.35
N ALA A 63 -26.76 21.18 -2.71
CA ALA A 63 -26.70 21.52 -1.28
C ALA A 63 -26.24 22.95 -0.96
N ALA A 64 -25.72 23.71 -1.93
CA ALA A 64 -25.13 25.04 -1.71
C ALA A 64 -26.08 26.18 -2.09
N SER A 65 -27.34 26.15 -1.63
CA SER A 65 -28.29 27.27 -1.84
C SER A 65 -28.35 28.27 -0.68
N THR A 66 -27.50 28.16 0.34
CA THR A 66 -27.58 29.05 1.53
C THR A 66 -26.24 29.49 2.14
N ALA A 67 -25.09 29.16 1.53
CA ALA A 67 -23.78 29.57 2.02
C ALA A 67 -23.04 30.43 0.98
N PRO A 68 -22.19 31.39 1.39
CA PRO A 68 -21.32 32.10 0.45
C PRO A 68 -20.51 31.06 -0.33
N SER A 69 -20.59 31.13 -1.67
CA SER A 69 -19.93 30.19 -2.55
C SER A 69 -18.47 29.98 -2.11
N PRO A 70 -18.04 28.73 -1.86
CA PRO A 70 -16.63 28.48 -1.62
C PRO A 70 -15.85 29.03 -2.82
N THR A 71 -14.82 29.83 -2.55
CA THR A 71 -13.87 30.23 -3.59
C THR A 71 -13.34 28.95 -4.24
N LEU A 72 -13.38 28.87 -5.57
CA LEU A 72 -12.99 27.67 -6.34
C LEU A 72 -11.61 27.12 -5.90
N ASP A 73 -10.73 28.02 -5.47
CA ASP A 73 -9.41 27.72 -4.93
C ASP A 73 -9.39 26.94 -3.62
N ASN A 74 -10.51 26.69 -2.93
CA ASN A 74 -10.55 25.91 -1.68
C ASN A 74 -11.18 24.51 -1.85
N LEU A 75 -11.72 24.20 -3.03
CA LEU A 75 -12.37 22.94 -3.30
C LEU A 75 -11.34 21.81 -3.45
N VAL A 76 -11.61 20.67 -2.82
CA VAL A 76 -10.76 19.48 -2.96
C VAL A 76 -10.87 18.94 -4.38
N ASN A 77 -9.74 18.58 -4.97
CA ASN A 77 -9.68 17.96 -6.30
C ASN A 77 -8.94 16.61 -6.26
N PRO A 78 -8.98 15.82 -7.34
CA PRO A 78 -8.28 14.53 -7.40
C PRO A 78 -6.77 14.60 -7.11
N THR A 79 -6.09 15.68 -7.48
CA THR A 79 -4.66 15.89 -7.24
C THR A 79 -4.35 16.08 -5.74
N ASP A 80 -5.27 16.67 -4.97
CA ASP A 80 -5.14 16.73 -3.51
C ASP A 80 -5.11 15.31 -2.92
N ARG A 81 -6.02 14.43 -3.37
CA ARG A 81 -6.06 13.02 -2.94
C ARG A 81 -4.79 12.26 -3.35
N GLU A 82 -4.34 12.42 -4.59
CA GLU A 82 -3.11 11.81 -5.10
C GLU A 82 -1.89 12.21 -4.25
N THR A 83 -1.77 13.50 -3.93
CA THR A 83 -0.70 14.03 -3.07
C THR A 83 -0.71 13.39 -1.69
N LEU A 84 -1.89 13.22 -1.08
CA LEU A 84 -2.04 12.58 0.22
C LEU A 84 -1.70 11.08 0.17
N CYS A 85 -2.10 10.38 -0.89
CA CYS A 85 -1.73 8.97 -1.10
C CYS A 85 -0.21 8.80 -1.17
N SER A 86 0.47 9.62 -1.97
CA SER A 86 1.94 9.61 -2.06
C SER A 86 2.60 9.95 -0.72
N TRP A 87 2.02 10.89 0.05
CA TRP A 87 2.51 11.19 1.40
C TRP A 87 2.30 10.01 2.37
N ALA A 88 1.19 9.27 2.27
CA ALA A 88 0.97 8.07 3.07
C ALA A 88 2.06 7.02 2.82
N TYR A 89 2.41 6.76 1.55
CA TYR A 89 3.51 5.83 1.23
C TYR A 89 4.84 6.28 1.85
N ASN A 90 5.20 7.56 1.75
CA ASN A 90 6.42 8.07 2.37
C ASN A 90 6.44 7.88 3.90
N ILE A 91 5.31 8.06 4.58
CA ILE A 91 5.22 7.83 6.03
C ILE A 91 5.37 6.35 6.36
N ILE A 92 4.65 5.49 5.64
CA ILE A 92 4.68 4.03 5.86
C ILE A 92 6.07 3.46 5.60
N ASP A 93 6.73 3.89 4.52
CA ASP A 93 8.10 3.52 4.20
C ASP A 93 9.08 4.00 5.30
N ALA A 94 8.91 5.23 5.80
CA ALA A 94 9.73 5.76 6.89
C ALA A 94 9.53 5.04 8.23
N CYS A 95 8.39 4.35 8.39
CA CYS A 95 8.11 3.49 9.54
C CYS A 95 8.55 2.03 9.33
N GLU A 96 9.12 1.69 8.17
CA GLU A 96 9.49 0.32 7.78
C GLU A 96 8.29 -0.65 7.82
N LEU A 97 7.12 -0.17 7.40
CA LEU A 97 5.87 -0.92 7.38
C LEU A 97 5.44 -1.29 5.95
N GLU A 98 4.58 -2.29 5.82
CA GLU A 98 4.01 -2.67 4.52
C GLU A 98 3.09 -1.58 3.97
N ARG A 99 3.32 -1.17 2.71
CA ARG A 99 2.52 -0.16 2.00
C ARG A 99 1.03 -0.49 1.89
N GLN A 100 0.65 -1.75 2.07
CA GLN A 100 -0.75 -2.16 2.26
C GLN A 100 -1.47 -1.31 3.34
N ILE A 101 -0.77 -0.89 4.40
CA ILE A 101 -1.36 -0.05 5.47
C ILE A 101 -1.77 1.34 4.93
N ALA A 102 -0.97 1.93 4.03
CA ALA A 102 -1.32 3.18 3.35
C ALA A 102 -2.51 2.98 2.41
N VAL A 103 -2.51 1.88 1.63
CA VAL A 103 -3.65 1.56 0.75
C VAL A 103 -4.94 1.42 1.56
N ILE A 104 -4.91 0.70 2.68
CA ILE A 104 -6.06 0.56 3.57
C ILE A 104 -6.54 1.92 4.10
N ALA A 105 -5.61 2.80 4.51
CA ALA A 105 -5.97 4.17 4.90
C ALA A 105 -6.67 4.95 3.78
N MET A 106 -6.22 4.79 2.53
CA MET A 106 -6.90 5.39 1.38
C MET A 106 -8.31 4.81 1.18
N THR A 107 -8.50 3.50 1.37
CA THR A 107 -9.86 2.92 1.32
C THR A 107 -10.78 3.48 2.41
N TYR A 108 -10.26 3.78 3.60
CA TYR A 108 -11.04 4.42 4.67
C TYR A 108 -11.42 5.86 4.29
N LEU A 109 -10.47 6.62 3.74
CA LEU A 109 -10.71 7.97 3.26
C LEU A 109 -11.78 7.99 2.18
N ASP A 110 -11.63 7.17 1.14
CA ASP A 110 -12.53 7.17 -0.01
C ASP A 110 -13.96 6.78 0.39
N ARG A 111 -14.10 5.78 1.27
CA ARG A 111 -15.40 5.37 1.83
C ARG A 111 -16.00 6.45 2.74
N PHE A 112 -15.18 7.11 3.54
CA PHE A 112 -15.64 8.20 4.40
C PHE A 112 -16.13 9.39 3.55
N MET A 113 -15.38 9.77 2.53
CA MET A 113 -15.73 10.88 1.61
C MET A 113 -16.98 10.58 0.79
N ALA A 114 -17.20 9.33 0.42
CA ALA A 114 -18.43 8.88 -0.25
C ALA A 114 -19.63 8.68 0.70
N SER A 115 -19.44 8.84 2.01
CA SER A 115 -20.52 8.66 2.98
C SER A 115 -21.48 9.85 3.01
N LYS A 116 -22.63 9.66 3.65
CA LYS A 116 -23.61 10.74 3.91
C LYS A 116 -23.26 11.59 5.15
N SER A 117 -22.07 11.40 5.74
CA SER A 117 -21.66 12.17 6.92
C SER A 117 -21.56 13.65 6.59
N HIS A 118 -22.12 14.50 7.45
CA HIS A 118 -21.98 15.95 7.31
C HIS A 118 -20.51 16.38 7.39
N ARG A 119 -19.69 15.68 8.20
CA ARG A 119 -18.24 15.93 8.27
C ARG A 119 -17.53 15.61 6.96
N ALA A 120 -17.93 14.53 6.28
CA ALA A 120 -17.39 14.19 4.97
C ALA A 120 -17.74 15.26 3.92
N GLN A 121 -19.00 15.68 3.87
CA GLN A 121 -19.44 16.76 2.97
C GLN A 121 -18.68 18.07 3.22
N PHE A 122 -18.47 18.43 4.49
CA PHE A 122 -17.68 19.61 4.84
C PHE A 122 -16.21 19.47 4.45
N ALA A 123 -15.63 18.27 4.61
CA ALA A 123 -14.26 18.00 4.22
C ALA A 123 -14.04 18.14 2.70
N LEU A 124 -15.01 17.74 1.87
CA LEU A 124 -14.94 17.92 0.42
C LEU A 124 -14.88 19.41 -0.01
N LEU A 125 -15.43 20.30 0.81
CA LEU A 125 -15.43 21.76 0.57
C LEU A 125 -14.24 22.48 1.20
N ASN A 126 -13.40 21.78 1.97
CA ASN A 126 -12.32 22.38 2.73
C ASN A 126 -11.08 21.47 2.79
N ARG A 127 -10.03 21.83 2.06
CA ARG A 127 -8.78 21.06 2.01
C ARG A 127 -8.15 20.77 3.37
N ARG A 128 -8.22 21.71 4.34
CA ARG A 128 -7.68 21.48 5.70
C ARG A 128 -8.42 20.33 6.37
N GLN A 129 -9.73 20.25 6.19
CA GLN A 129 -10.58 19.21 6.77
C GLN A 129 -10.44 17.89 6.04
N PHE A 130 -10.29 17.92 4.71
CA PHE A 130 -9.95 16.75 3.91
C PHE A 130 -8.62 16.12 4.35
N GLN A 131 -7.59 16.95 4.53
CA GLN A 131 -6.29 16.51 5.03
C GLN A 131 -6.38 15.96 6.46
N LEU A 132 -7.15 16.60 7.36
CA LEU A 132 -7.40 16.07 8.72
C LEU A 132 -8.06 14.69 8.67
N ALA A 133 -9.12 14.53 7.86
CA ALA A 133 -9.80 13.25 7.68
C ALA A 133 -8.85 12.15 7.19
N PHE A 134 -7.98 12.49 6.24
CA PHE A 134 -6.97 11.57 5.74
C PHE A 134 -5.91 11.20 6.80
N ILE A 135 -5.36 12.16 7.55
CA ILE A 135 -4.42 11.89 8.65
C ILE A 135 -5.07 10.94 9.65
N THR A 136 -6.32 11.20 10.01
CA THR A 136 -7.09 10.32 10.90
C THR A 136 -7.27 8.93 10.31
N CYS A 137 -7.57 8.79 9.01
CA CYS A 137 -7.67 7.48 8.35
C CYS A 137 -6.34 6.71 8.41
N LEU A 138 -5.21 7.39 8.25
CA LEU A 138 -3.86 6.81 8.40
C LEU A 138 -3.60 6.35 9.84
N ILE A 139 -3.99 7.14 10.84
CA ILE A 139 -3.90 6.73 12.26
C ILE A 139 -4.75 5.48 12.51
N ILE A 140 -5.98 5.43 12.00
CA ILE A 140 -6.87 4.28 12.16
C ILE A 140 -6.23 3.03 11.53
N SER A 141 -5.62 3.12 10.34
CA SER A 141 -4.96 1.97 9.72
C SER A 141 -3.73 1.51 10.51
N LEU A 142 -2.90 2.44 11.00
CA LEU A 142 -1.76 2.12 11.86
C LEU A 142 -2.19 1.42 13.16
N LYS A 143 -3.27 1.90 13.80
CA LYS A 143 -3.81 1.26 15.01
C LYS A 143 -4.42 -0.11 14.73
N SER A 144 -5.24 -0.22 13.69
CA SER A 144 -6.06 -1.42 13.43
C SER A 144 -5.34 -2.53 12.66
N ARG A 145 -4.38 -2.19 11.79
CA ARG A 145 -3.69 -3.15 10.92
C ARG A 145 -2.24 -3.39 11.35
N ALA A 146 -1.50 -2.34 11.70
CA ALA A 146 -0.13 -2.48 12.19
C ALA A 146 -0.05 -2.75 13.70
N GLY A 147 -1.17 -2.66 14.43
CA GLY A 147 -1.20 -2.85 15.89
C GLY A 147 -0.44 -1.78 16.67
N MET A 148 -0.19 -0.61 16.05
CA MET A 148 0.60 0.45 16.65
C MET A 148 -0.19 1.24 17.68
N LYS A 149 0.50 1.65 18.75
CA LYS A 149 0.01 2.69 19.63
C LYS A 149 0.38 4.05 19.04
N VAL A 150 -0.63 4.79 18.61
CA VAL A 150 -0.45 6.12 18.01
C VAL A 150 -1.16 7.14 18.88
N GLU A 151 -0.38 7.96 19.58
CA GLU A 151 -0.89 9.03 20.44
C GLU A 151 -1.16 10.31 19.63
N SER A 152 -2.33 10.93 19.86
CA SER A 152 -2.76 12.11 19.09
C SER A 152 -1.84 13.32 19.32
N ASP A 153 -1.23 13.44 20.50
CA ASP A 153 -0.27 14.50 20.83
C ASP A 153 0.99 14.38 19.95
N PHE A 154 1.54 13.17 19.84
CA PHE A 154 2.68 12.89 18.96
C PHE A 154 2.37 13.19 17.49
N VAL A 155 1.20 12.77 17.00
CA VAL A 155 0.80 13.04 15.61
C VAL A 155 0.64 14.54 15.36
N SER A 156 0.00 15.26 16.29
CA SER A 156 -0.14 16.71 16.24
C SER A 156 1.21 17.40 16.17
N GLU A 157 2.11 17.14 17.12
CA GLU A 157 3.36 17.87 17.28
C GLU A 157 4.42 17.50 16.23
N VAL A 158 4.61 16.20 15.99
CA VAL A 158 5.73 15.69 15.19
C VAL A 158 5.35 15.54 13.72
N ILE A 159 4.22 14.89 13.44
CA ILE A 159 3.82 14.58 12.06
C ILE A 159 3.15 15.79 11.41
N CYS A 160 2.25 16.46 12.13
CA CYS A 160 1.46 17.57 11.61
C CYS A 160 2.04 18.94 11.95
N GLN A 161 3.16 19.02 12.69
CA GLN A 161 3.82 20.28 13.08
C GLN A 161 2.84 21.30 13.70
N GLN A 162 1.98 20.83 14.60
CA GLN A 162 0.93 21.60 15.29
C GLN A 162 -0.12 22.23 14.36
N MET A 163 -0.23 21.77 13.11
CA MET A 163 -1.30 22.22 12.22
C MET A 163 -2.70 21.84 12.73
N TYR A 164 -2.81 20.75 13.49
CA TYR A 164 -4.06 20.24 14.06
C TYR A 164 -3.89 19.99 15.55
N GLN A 165 -4.90 20.31 16.34
CA GLN A 165 -4.92 19.99 17.76
C GLN A 165 -5.22 18.50 17.98
N PRO A 166 -4.71 17.89 19.06
CA PRO A 166 -4.99 16.48 19.39
C PRO A 166 -6.49 16.18 19.49
N SER A 167 -7.29 17.12 20.00
CA SER A 167 -8.75 17.00 20.07
C SER A 167 -9.41 16.95 18.69
N GLU A 168 -8.93 17.74 17.72
CA GLU A 168 -9.43 17.71 16.34
C GLU A 168 -9.22 16.32 15.71
N ILE A 169 -8.06 15.71 15.97
CA ILE A 169 -7.71 14.36 15.47
C ILE A 169 -8.63 13.30 16.09
N VAL A 170 -8.82 13.34 17.41
CA VAL A 170 -9.67 12.38 18.14
C VAL A 170 -11.14 12.52 17.74
N ASP A 171 -11.62 13.73 17.53
CA ASP A 171 -13.01 13.93 17.11
C ASP A 171 -13.24 13.50 15.66
N MET A 172 -12.29 13.79 14.76
CA MET A 172 -12.34 13.25 13.40
C MET A 172 -12.26 11.71 13.40
N GLU A 173 -11.49 11.10 14.30
CA GLU A 173 -11.39 9.63 14.43
C GLU A 173 -12.76 9.01 14.73
N LYS A 174 -13.50 9.58 15.67
CA LYS A 174 -14.87 9.13 15.98
C LYS A 174 -15.79 9.26 14.77
N GLU A 175 -15.73 10.39 14.06
CA GLU A 175 -16.57 10.69 12.90
C GLU A 175 -16.31 9.69 11.75
N VAL A 176 -15.05 9.40 11.45
CA VAL A 176 -14.66 8.39 10.46
C VAL A 176 -15.15 7.01 10.88
N LEU A 177 -14.90 6.58 12.13
CA LEU A 177 -15.30 5.26 12.61
C LEU A 177 -16.82 5.05 12.60
N MET A 178 -17.57 6.08 13.00
CA MET A 178 -19.03 6.07 12.96
C MET A 178 -19.56 6.03 11.52
N ALA A 179 -19.01 6.84 10.62
CA ALA A 179 -19.43 6.85 9.21
C ALA A 179 -19.12 5.54 8.48
N LEU A 180 -18.09 4.81 8.90
CA LEU A 180 -17.73 3.50 8.37
C LEU A 180 -18.43 2.33 9.10
N ASP A 181 -19.27 2.60 10.10
CA ASP A 181 -19.88 1.59 10.99
C ASP A 181 -18.85 0.58 11.53
N TRP A 182 -17.65 1.04 11.87
CA TRP A 182 -16.53 0.20 12.32
C TRP A 182 -16.09 -0.90 11.34
N ARG A 183 -16.52 -0.84 10.07
CA ARG A 183 -16.13 -1.80 9.03
C ARG A 183 -14.72 -1.48 8.52
N LEU A 184 -13.71 -1.89 9.27
CA LEU A 184 -12.29 -1.66 8.99
C LEU A 184 -11.61 -2.86 8.28
N ASN A 185 -12.15 -4.06 8.46
CA ASN A 185 -11.55 -5.31 7.94
C ASN A 185 -12.01 -5.67 6.52
N GLY A 186 -11.93 -4.71 5.60
CA GLY A 186 -12.25 -4.94 4.19
C GLY A 186 -11.10 -5.56 3.41
N PRO A 187 -11.40 -6.15 2.23
CA PRO A 187 -10.38 -6.63 1.33
C PRO A 187 -9.63 -5.47 0.69
N CYS A 188 -8.31 -5.58 0.63
CA CYS A 188 -7.40 -4.68 -0.05
C CYS A 188 -6.96 -5.27 -1.40
N VAL A 189 -6.41 -4.43 -2.28
CA VAL A 189 -5.83 -4.87 -3.56
C VAL A 189 -4.71 -5.89 -3.32
N HIS A 190 -3.85 -5.67 -2.33
CA HIS A 190 -2.79 -6.61 -1.93
C HIS A 190 -3.33 -8.00 -1.56
N ASP A 191 -4.45 -8.07 -0.82
CA ASP A 191 -5.07 -9.34 -0.43
C ASP A 191 -5.51 -10.15 -1.66
N PHE A 192 -6.04 -9.48 -2.69
CA PHE A 192 -6.41 -10.12 -3.95
C PHE A 192 -5.19 -10.53 -4.77
N VAL A 193 -4.13 -9.71 -4.83
CA VAL A 193 -2.89 -10.07 -5.52
C VAL A 193 -2.31 -11.36 -4.92
N GLN A 194 -2.17 -11.41 -3.60
CA GLN A 194 -1.70 -12.61 -2.90
C GLN A 194 -2.60 -13.82 -3.19
N SER A 195 -3.92 -13.66 -3.06
CA SER A 195 -4.87 -14.76 -3.25
C SER A 195 -4.86 -15.29 -4.70
N PHE A 196 -4.70 -14.42 -5.70
CA PHE A 196 -4.63 -14.82 -7.10
C PHE A 196 -3.30 -15.51 -7.44
N VAL A 197 -2.19 -15.08 -6.84
CA VAL A 197 -0.91 -15.76 -6.99
C VAL A 197 -0.97 -17.15 -6.34
N GLU A 198 -1.49 -17.26 -5.12
CA GLU A 198 -1.65 -18.55 -4.42
C GLU A 198 -2.57 -19.51 -5.18
N LEU A 199 -3.62 -19.00 -5.83
CA LEU A 199 -4.57 -19.79 -6.61
C LEU A 199 -3.91 -20.50 -7.80
N VAL A 200 -2.93 -19.85 -8.44
CA VAL A 200 -2.33 -20.30 -9.70
C VAL A 200 -1.00 -21.00 -9.47
N PHE A 201 -0.25 -20.54 -8.47
CA PHE A 201 1.07 -21.04 -8.12
C PHE A 201 1.09 -21.52 -6.67
N PRO A 202 0.39 -22.63 -6.34
CA PRO A 202 0.37 -23.14 -4.98
C PRO A 202 1.79 -23.53 -4.55
N SER A 203 2.14 -23.23 -3.30
CA SER A 203 3.49 -23.45 -2.74
C SER A 203 3.90 -24.93 -2.65
N ASP A 204 2.98 -25.86 -2.93
CA ASP A 204 3.29 -27.29 -3.01
C ASP A 204 3.97 -27.63 -4.34
N GLU A 205 5.26 -27.98 -4.31
CA GLU A 205 6.04 -28.44 -5.48
C GLU A 205 5.41 -29.61 -6.26
N LYS A 206 4.52 -30.37 -5.62
CA LYS A 206 3.81 -31.49 -6.24
C LYS A 206 2.59 -31.06 -7.06
N SER A 207 2.09 -29.85 -6.83
CA SER A 207 0.87 -29.29 -7.44
C SER A 207 1.19 -28.27 -8.55
N SER A 208 2.37 -27.65 -8.51
CA SER A 208 2.90 -26.73 -9.53
C SER A 208 3.36 -27.42 -10.84
N ARG A 209 2.92 -28.66 -11.08
CA ARG A 209 3.36 -29.57 -12.16
C ARG A 209 3.12 -29.10 -13.61
N GLY A 210 2.69 -27.86 -13.81
CA GLY A 210 2.53 -27.25 -15.13
C GLY A 210 3.10 -25.84 -15.26
N SER A 211 3.57 -25.21 -14.18
CA SER A 211 4.17 -23.87 -14.24
C SER A 211 5.62 -23.96 -14.68
N SER A 212 6.03 -23.12 -15.63
CA SER A 212 7.45 -23.03 -16.02
C SER A 212 8.26 -22.06 -15.16
N LEU A 213 7.59 -21.30 -14.29
CA LEU A 213 8.19 -20.28 -13.43
C LEU A 213 8.81 -20.88 -12.16
N SER A 214 9.96 -20.33 -11.76
CA SER A 214 10.54 -20.60 -10.44
C SER A 214 9.79 -19.86 -9.32
N VAL A 215 10.01 -20.27 -8.08
CA VAL A 215 9.45 -19.58 -6.89
C VAL A 215 9.91 -18.11 -6.83
N GLU A 216 11.15 -17.83 -7.26
CA GLU A 216 11.71 -16.47 -7.32
C GLU A 216 11.00 -15.62 -8.40
N ASP A 217 10.69 -16.21 -9.56
CA ASP A 217 9.94 -15.53 -10.62
C ASP A 217 8.52 -15.19 -10.16
N ILE A 218 7.86 -16.12 -9.46
CA ILE A 218 6.50 -15.91 -8.91
C ILE A 218 6.52 -14.77 -7.88
N GLY A 219 7.50 -14.77 -6.97
CA GLY A 219 7.69 -13.67 -6.02
C GLY A 219 7.95 -12.33 -6.69
N THR A 220 8.73 -12.32 -7.78
CA THR A 220 9.00 -11.12 -8.58
C THR A 220 7.74 -10.61 -9.27
N VAL A 221 6.91 -11.50 -9.85
CA VAL A 221 5.62 -11.15 -10.44
C VAL A 221 4.68 -10.56 -9.40
N GLN A 222 4.58 -11.18 -8.21
CA GLN A 222 3.76 -10.68 -7.12
C GLN A 222 4.20 -9.28 -6.69
N GLN A 223 5.49 -9.08 -6.43
CA GLN A 223 6.03 -7.78 -6.01
C GLN A 223 5.78 -6.69 -7.06
N TYR A 224 5.98 -7.00 -8.35
CA TYR A 224 5.75 -6.06 -9.43
C TYR A 224 4.26 -5.73 -9.62
N ALA A 225 3.37 -6.67 -9.30
CA ALA A 225 1.92 -6.44 -9.29
C ALA A 225 1.48 -5.58 -8.08
N GLU A 226 2.06 -5.78 -6.90
CA GLU A 226 1.81 -4.95 -5.72
C GLU A 226 2.23 -3.50 -5.94
N ILE A 227 3.41 -3.27 -6.53
CA ILE A 227 3.87 -1.92 -6.90
C ILE A 227 2.91 -1.25 -7.88
N GLN A 228 2.44 -1.97 -8.90
CA GLN A 228 1.46 -1.42 -9.84
C GLN A 228 0.10 -1.16 -9.20
N ALA A 229 -0.34 -2.04 -8.28
CA ALA A 229 -1.54 -1.80 -7.49
C ALA A 229 -1.40 -0.54 -6.63
N GLU A 230 -0.25 -0.30 -6.01
CA GLU A 230 0.04 0.92 -5.25
C GLU A 230 -0.01 2.18 -6.12
N SER A 231 0.55 2.11 -7.34
CA SER A 231 0.41 3.17 -8.35
C SER A 231 -1.04 3.36 -8.79
N ALA A 232 -1.85 2.29 -8.85
CA ALA A 232 -3.29 2.42 -9.14
C ALA A 232 -4.01 3.24 -8.07
N MET A 233 -3.58 3.14 -6.81
CA MET A 233 -4.22 3.83 -5.70
C MET A 233 -3.93 5.33 -5.65
N THR A 234 -2.86 5.81 -6.30
CA THR A 234 -2.59 7.25 -6.45
C THR A 234 -3.54 7.89 -7.48
N ASP A 235 -3.86 7.17 -8.55
CA ASP A 235 -4.84 7.59 -9.56
C ASP A 235 -6.27 7.51 -9.01
N TYR A 236 -6.92 8.66 -8.88
CA TYR A 236 -8.25 8.74 -8.28
C TYR A 236 -9.29 7.82 -8.94
N LEU A 237 -9.35 7.80 -10.27
CA LEU A 237 -10.38 7.03 -10.98
C LEU A 237 -10.10 5.52 -10.94
N LEU A 238 -8.83 5.11 -10.85
CA LEU A 238 -8.45 3.71 -10.65
C LEU A 238 -8.73 3.27 -9.22
N ALA A 239 -8.43 4.09 -8.22
CA ALA A 239 -8.66 3.78 -6.82
C ALA A 239 -10.14 3.52 -6.47
N LEU A 240 -11.08 4.06 -7.26
CA LEU A 240 -12.51 3.80 -7.13
C LEU A 240 -13.00 2.51 -7.82
N GLN A 241 -12.13 1.80 -8.56
CA GLN A 241 -12.46 0.51 -9.16
C GLN A 241 -12.45 -0.60 -8.09
N ASP A 242 -13.00 -1.76 -8.44
CA ASP A 242 -13.02 -2.90 -7.51
C ASP A 242 -11.59 -3.40 -7.26
N PRO A 243 -11.18 -3.63 -6.00
CA PRO A 243 -9.84 -4.13 -5.67
C PRO A 243 -9.46 -5.41 -6.41
N SER A 244 -10.41 -6.33 -6.62
CA SER A 244 -10.18 -7.55 -7.41
C SER A 244 -9.81 -7.25 -8.87
N ALA A 245 -10.46 -6.26 -9.49
CA ALA A 245 -10.18 -5.86 -10.87
C ALA A 245 -8.81 -5.16 -10.99
N ILE A 246 -8.45 -4.32 -10.00
CA ILE A 246 -7.13 -3.68 -9.95
C ILE A 246 -6.05 -4.75 -9.78
N ALA A 247 -6.19 -5.67 -8.83
CA ALA A 247 -5.24 -6.76 -8.58
C ALA A 247 -5.04 -7.64 -9.82
N PHE A 248 -6.13 -8.02 -10.48
CA PHE A 248 -6.08 -8.81 -11.70
C PHE A 248 -5.36 -8.07 -12.82
N ALA A 249 -5.68 -6.80 -13.06
CA ALA A 249 -5.01 -5.97 -14.06
C ALA A 249 -3.52 -5.78 -13.77
N SER A 250 -3.16 -5.50 -12.51
CA SER A 250 -1.76 -5.35 -12.08
C SER A 250 -0.95 -6.63 -12.30
N LEU A 251 -1.53 -7.81 -12.04
CA LEU A 251 -0.88 -9.09 -12.33
C LEU A 251 -0.71 -9.32 -13.84
N LEU A 252 -1.71 -8.99 -14.66
CA LEU A 252 -1.60 -9.09 -16.12
C LEU A 252 -0.49 -8.18 -16.66
N CYS A 253 -0.42 -6.94 -16.19
CA CYS A 253 0.63 -6.00 -16.57
C CYS A 253 2.00 -6.43 -16.03
N ALA A 254 2.10 -6.96 -14.81
CA ALA A 254 3.35 -7.51 -14.27
C ALA A 254 3.87 -8.67 -15.12
N MET A 255 3.00 -9.63 -15.42
CA MET A 255 3.34 -10.77 -16.27
C MET A 255 3.76 -10.36 -17.69
N GLN A 256 3.15 -9.28 -18.22
CA GLN A 256 3.54 -8.72 -19.51
C GLN A 256 4.92 -8.05 -19.44
N SER A 257 5.16 -7.18 -18.45
CA SER A 257 6.42 -6.46 -18.28
C SER A 257 7.60 -7.38 -18.00
N LEU A 258 7.37 -8.48 -17.27
CA LEU A 258 8.38 -9.49 -16.95
C LEU A 258 8.51 -10.58 -18.03
N ASN A 259 7.78 -10.47 -19.15
CA ASN A 259 7.78 -11.46 -20.24
C ASN A 259 7.51 -12.90 -19.79
N VAL A 260 6.57 -13.08 -18.85
CA VAL A 260 6.14 -14.41 -18.39
C VAL A 260 5.64 -15.26 -19.57
N PRO A 261 6.00 -16.55 -19.66
CA PRO A 261 5.59 -17.41 -20.76
C PRO A 261 4.08 -17.44 -20.99
N LEU A 262 3.67 -17.52 -22.27
CA LEU A 262 2.25 -17.42 -22.65
C LEU A 262 1.38 -18.51 -22.02
N CYS A 263 1.92 -19.72 -21.81
CA CYS A 263 1.19 -20.80 -21.16
C CYS A 263 0.84 -20.47 -19.71
N ASP A 264 1.80 -19.92 -18.95
CA ASP A 264 1.58 -19.53 -17.54
C ASP A 264 0.60 -18.36 -17.45
N ARG A 265 0.73 -17.38 -18.35
CA ARG A 265 -0.23 -16.26 -18.46
C ARG A 265 -1.64 -16.74 -18.76
N TYR A 266 -1.78 -17.67 -19.70
CA TYR A 266 -3.09 -18.22 -20.07
C TYR A 266 -3.71 -19.02 -18.92
N SER A 267 -2.91 -19.86 -18.25
CA SER A 267 -3.32 -20.61 -17.06
C SER A 267 -3.81 -19.67 -15.95
N PHE A 268 -3.08 -18.58 -15.72
CA PHE A 268 -3.47 -17.54 -14.76
C PHE A 268 -4.83 -16.93 -15.11
N ILE A 269 -4.99 -16.44 -16.35
CA ILE A 269 -6.24 -15.82 -16.81
C ILE A 269 -7.41 -16.79 -16.65
N GLN A 270 -7.25 -18.05 -17.05
CA GLN A 270 -8.32 -19.04 -16.94
C GLN A 270 -8.68 -19.38 -15.49
N SER A 271 -7.67 -19.56 -14.63
CA SER A 271 -7.89 -19.93 -13.22
C SER A 271 -8.60 -18.81 -12.46
N VAL A 272 -8.13 -17.57 -12.64
CA VAL A 272 -8.77 -16.40 -12.02
C VAL A 272 -10.17 -16.18 -12.58
N ALA A 273 -10.37 -16.28 -13.90
CA ALA A 273 -11.70 -16.15 -14.50
C ALA A 273 -12.69 -17.22 -14.02
N ALA A 274 -12.23 -18.47 -13.85
CA ALA A 274 -13.07 -19.57 -13.38
C ALA A 274 -13.58 -19.37 -11.94
N VAL A 275 -12.76 -18.76 -11.08
CA VAL A 275 -13.12 -18.49 -9.67
C VAL A 275 -13.87 -17.17 -9.52
N THR A 276 -13.38 -16.10 -10.14
CA THR A 276 -13.83 -14.73 -9.87
C THR A 276 -14.86 -14.20 -10.87
N GLY A 277 -14.93 -14.81 -12.06
CA GLY A 277 -15.68 -14.29 -13.20
C GLY A 277 -15.01 -13.10 -13.91
N LEU A 278 -13.83 -12.65 -13.47
CA LEU A 278 -13.10 -11.55 -14.11
C LEU A 278 -12.56 -11.97 -15.47
N ASN A 279 -12.78 -11.15 -16.50
CA ASN A 279 -12.29 -11.43 -17.85
C ASN A 279 -11.28 -10.37 -18.30
N ALA A 280 -10.13 -10.82 -18.81
CA ALA A 280 -9.10 -9.93 -19.35
C ALA A 280 -9.58 -9.13 -20.58
N ALA A 281 -10.61 -9.59 -21.28
CA ALA A 281 -11.24 -8.89 -22.39
C ALA A 281 -12.23 -7.80 -21.95
N ASP A 282 -12.57 -7.71 -20.66
CA ASP A 282 -13.50 -6.69 -20.17
C ASP A 282 -12.91 -5.30 -20.33
N LEU A 283 -13.70 -4.37 -20.86
CA LEU A 283 -13.27 -2.99 -21.09
C LEU A 283 -12.74 -2.33 -19.81
N LYS A 284 -13.36 -2.64 -18.67
CA LYS A 284 -12.92 -2.16 -17.35
C LYS A 284 -11.47 -2.57 -17.06
N VAL A 285 -11.16 -3.86 -17.24
CA VAL A 285 -9.81 -4.40 -17.01
C VAL A 285 -8.82 -3.80 -18.00
N GLN A 286 -9.19 -3.70 -19.28
CA GLN A 286 -8.33 -3.10 -20.31
C GLN A 286 -7.99 -1.64 -20.03
N VAL A 287 -8.96 -0.84 -19.57
CA VAL A 287 -8.74 0.55 -19.17
C VAL A 287 -7.78 0.64 -17.99
N ILE A 288 -7.94 -0.22 -16.98
CA ILE A 288 -7.01 -0.29 -15.84
C ILE A 288 -5.60 -0.63 -16.35
N CYS A 289 -5.44 -1.71 -17.12
CA CYS A 289 -4.14 -2.13 -17.66
C CYS A 289 -3.46 -1.00 -18.46
N ASN A 290 -4.18 -0.34 -19.36
CA ASN A 290 -3.62 0.75 -20.17
C ASN A 290 -3.14 1.93 -19.32
N ARG A 291 -3.90 2.29 -18.28
CA ARG A 291 -3.50 3.38 -17.36
C ARG A 291 -2.29 2.99 -16.52
N LEU A 292 -2.24 1.74 -16.01
CA LEU A 292 -1.08 1.23 -15.27
C LEU A 292 0.20 1.23 -16.12
N MET A 293 0.12 0.75 -17.36
CA MET A 293 1.28 0.71 -18.27
C MET A 293 1.81 2.11 -18.63
N ASN A 294 0.92 3.11 -18.71
CA ASN A 294 1.33 4.50 -18.94
C ASN A 294 2.07 5.09 -17.73
N VAL A 295 1.60 4.80 -16.51
CA VAL A 295 2.25 5.27 -15.26
C VAL A 295 3.63 4.62 -15.08
N SER A 296 3.77 3.32 -15.35
CA SER A 296 5.07 2.63 -15.28
C SER A 296 6.07 3.09 -16.36
N GLY A 297 5.60 3.70 -17.45
CA GLY A 297 6.45 4.27 -18.50
C GLY A 297 7.27 5.48 -18.03
N ASP A 298 6.72 6.29 -17.12
CA ASP A 298 7.36 7.51 -16.61
C ASP A 298 8.33 7.23 -15.44
N ASP A 299 8.02 6.23 -14.60
CA ASP A 299 8.80 5.87 -13.39
C ASP A 299 10.01 4.95 -13.64
N ASN A 300 10.13 4.34 -14.83
CA ASN A 300 11.24 3.44 -15.17
C ASN A 300 12.63 4.13 -15.20
N SER A 301 12.70 5.46 -15.06
CA SER A 301 13.94 6.19 -14.86
C SER A 301 14.51 6.07 -13.44
N HIS A 302 13.68 5.70 -12.45
CA HIS A 302 14.06 5.63 -11.03
C HIS A 302 14.18 4.20 -10.48
N LEU A 303 13.39 3.23 -10.96
CA LEU A 303 13.42 1.84 -10.48
C LEU A 303 14.69 1.05 -10.86
N SER A 304 15.44 1.45 -11.89
CA SER A 304 16.72 0.80 -12.24
C SER A 304 17.82 0.97 -11.19
N SER A 305 17.60 1.82 -10.18
CA SER A 305 18.56 2.09 -9.11
C SER A 305 18.33 1.28 -7.82
N SER A 306 17.14 0.75 -7.60
CA SER A 306 16.76 0.05 -6.35
C SER A 306 16.83 -1.48 -6.43
N LEU A 307 16.91 -2.06 -7.63
CA LEU A 307 17.06 -3.50 -7.83
C LEU A 307 18.51 -3.86 -8.17
N SER A 308 19.39 -3.79 -7.17
CA SER A 308 20.70 -4.45 -7.19
C SER A 308 20.67 -5.65 -6.24
N PRO A 309 20.99 -6.88 -6.68
CA PRO A 309 20.98 -8.03 -5.78
C PRO A 309 22.18 -7.96 -4.84
N THR A 310 21.92 -7.93 -3.54
CA THR A 310 22.93 -8.00 -2.47
C THR A 310 23.61 -9.36 -2.49
N ARG A 311 24.67 -9.49 -3.30
CA ARG A 311 25.65 -10.57 -3.20
C ARG A 311 26.57 -10.31 -2.02
N THR A 312 26.44 -11.09 -0.95
CA THR A 312 27.58 -11.44 -0.10
C THR A 312 27.35 -12.81 0.51
N SER A 313 27.97 -13.81 -0.11
CA SER A 313 28.22 -15.11 0.48
C SER A 313 29.15 -14.97 1.68
N SER A 314 28.72 -15.61 2.77
CA SER A 314 29.49 -16.04 3.92
C SER A 314 30.82 -16.72 3.54
N ASN A 315 31.90 -16.36 4.25
CA ASN A 315 33.04 -17.25 4.47
C ASN A 315 33.59 -17.01 5.90
N TYR A 316 33.20 -17.89 6.82
CA TYR A 316 33.95 -18.17 8.04
C TYR A 316 34.59 -19.54 7.87
N GLU A 317 35.90 -19.58 7.67
CA GLU A 317 36.72 -20.76 8.00
C GLU A 317 37.93 -20.30 8.81
N GLN A 318 38.03 -20.85 10.02
CA GLN A 318 39.18 -20.78 10.91
C GLN A 318 40.24 -21.77 10.45
N GLN A 319 41.52 -21.39 10.44
CA GLN A 319 42.61 -22.18 11.05
C GLN A 319 43.98 -21.45 11.12
N SER A 320 44.37 -21.18 12.37
CA SER A 320 45.70 -21.28 13.01
C SER A 320 46.99 -21.42 12.15
N GLY A 321 48.03 -20.62 12.47
CA GLY A 321 49.41 -21.00 12.16
C GLY A 321 50.53 -19.95 12.22
N LYS A 322 51.02 -19.65 13.44
CA LYS A 322 52.44 -19.43 13.82
C LYS A 322 53.26 -18.19 13.34
N ASN A 323 53.85 -17.56 14.36
CA ASN A 323 55.22 -17.02 14.47
C ASN A 323 55.59 -15.72 13.76
N TYR A 324 55.67 -14.62 14.51
CA TYR A 324 56.71 -13.60 14.32
C TYR A 324 57.30 -13.14 15.66
N ARG A 325 58.63 -13.23 15.75
CA ARG A 325 59.49 -12.82 16.88
C ARG A 325 59.68 -11.29 16.92
N PRO A 326 60.05 -10.70 18.08
CA PRO A 326 60.12 -9.25 18.28
C PRO A 326 61.43 -8.65 17.74
N TYR A 327 61.36 -7.42 17.22
CA TYR A 327 62.53 -6.64 16.80
C TYR A 327 63.00 -5.73 17.94
N VAL A 328 64.31 -5.77 18.19
CA VAL A 328 65.05 -5.06 19.24
C VAL A 328 65.48 -3.68 18.75
N SER A 329 65.31 -2.64 19.58
CA SER A 329 65.78 -1.28 19.30
C SER A 329 67.30 -1.13 19.52
N PRO A 330 68.01 -0.31 18.70
CA PRO A 330 69.45 -0.16 18.81
C PRO A 330 69.86 0.91 19.83
N VAL A 331 70.97 0.63 20.52
CA VAL A 331 71.67 1.48 21.48
C VAL A 331 72.47 2.55 20.74
N SER A 332 72.29 3.82 21.12
CA SER A 332 73.22 4.92 20.82
C SER A 332 74.01 5.26 22.08
N SER A 333 75.31 5.05 22.01
CA SER A 333 76.35 5.54 22.91
C SER A 333 76.50 7.06 22.82
N ASN A 334 76.70 7.72 23.96
CA ASN A 334 77.61 8.87 24.02
C ASN A 334 78.28 8.94 25.39
N ARG A 335 79.57 9.25 25.32
CA ARG A 335 80.42 9.77 26.40
C ARG A 335 79.94 11.14 26.84
#